data_AF-G8R1A2-F1
#
_entry.id   AF-G8R1A2-F1
#
_cell.length_a   1.000
_cell.length_b   1.000
_cell.length_c   1.000
_cell.angle_alpha   90.00
_cell.angle_beta   90.00
_cell.angle_gamma   90.00
#
_symmetry.space_group_name_H-M   'P 1'
#
loop_
_entity.id
_entity.type
_entity.pdbx_description
1 polymer ?
#
loop_
_entity_poly.entity_id
_entity_poly.type
_entity_poly.pdbx_seq_one_letter_code
_entity_poly.pdbx_strand_id
1 'polypeptide(L)'
;MKELTQFDAIIIGGSYSGLSAAMSLGRALRKVLIMDNGKPCNRTAPHSHNFITQDGKPPRQIANDARAQVEKYSSIQFYNGLATKAEQTTNGFTVETESGKSFHTKKILFATGLKDIMPNIKGFAECWGISIIHCPYCHGYEVRNEPTGIIGNGEAAFHYAWLISNWTKDLTIFTNGKSSFTEEQNQKLKANNLKVIETEIGEIIHSKGQVTYVELKDDKSVKLNAIYHGPSFEQHCKLPQEMGCEITESGHIQVTQFQQTSVEGIFAAGDNSTMMRSLANAVAAGTTAGSFINNELTQAEF
;
A
#
# COMPACT_ATOMS: atom_id res chain seq x y z
N MET A 1 -30.41 -15.32 13.16
CA MET A 1 -29.59 -14.54 14.12
C MET A 1 -29.87 -13.06 13.87
N LYS A 2 -30.12 -12.26 14.91
CA LYS A 2 -30.28 -10.80 14.75
C LYS A 2 -28.97 -10.22 14.22
N GLU A 3 -29.02 -9.45 13.13
CA GLU A 3 -27.87 -8.71 12.59
C GLU A 3 -27.41 -7.72 13.69
N LEU A 4 -26.14 -7.79 14.10
CA LEU A 4 -25.61 -6.83 15.07
C LEU A 4 -25.42 -5.49 14.35
N THR A 5 -25.97 -4.43 14.91
CA THR A 5 -25.79 -3.06 14.40
C THR A 5 -24.84 -2.23 15.26
N GLN A 6 -24.28 -2.82 16.33
CA GLN A 6 -23.39 -2.16 17.28
C GLN A 6 -22.14 -3.01 17.53
N PHE A 7 -20.99 -2.37 17.37
CA PHE A 7 -19.66 -2.96 17.49
C PHE A 7 -18.80 -2.17 18.47
N ASP A 8 -17.76 -2.80 19.01
CA ASP A 8 -16.73 -2.09 19.78
C ASP A 8 -15.78 -1.35 18.83
N ALA A 9 -15.46 -1.96 17.69
CA ALA A 9 -14.66 -1.37 16.64
C ALA A 9 -15.18 -1.74 15.24
N ILE A 10 -15.12 -0.78 14.31
CA ILE A 10 -15.27 -1.02 12.86
C ILE A 10 -13.91 -0.82 12.21
N ILE A 11 -13.49 -1.80 11.41
CA ILE A 11 -12.27 -1.76 10.61
C ILE A 11 -12.67 -1.59 9.15
N ILE A 12 -12.22 -0.52 8.51
CA ILE A 12 -12.46 -0.24 7.10
C ILE A 12 -11.20 -0.63 6.33
N GLY A 13 -11.27 -1.76 5.62
CA GLY A 13 -10.15 -2.43 4.95
C GLY A 13 -9.86 -3.79 5.58
N GLY A 14 -10.04 -4.87 4.81
CA GLY A 14 -9.92 -6.26 5.26
C GLY A 14 -8.71 -7.00 4.69
N SER A 15 -7.64 -6.26 4.38
CA SER A 15 -6.34 -6.82 3.98
C SER A 15 -5.41 -7.00 5.20
N TYR A 16 -4.10 -7.06 5.01
CA TYR A 16 -3.14 -7.45 6.05
C TYR A 16 -3.21 -6.62 7.35
N SER A 17 -3.25 -5.29 7.29
CA SER A 17 -3.33 -4.45 8.49
C SER A 17 -4.66 -4.60 9.21
N GLY A 18 -5.77 -4.58 8.48
CA GLY A 18 -7.11 -4.77 9.05
C GLY A 18 -7.33 -6.14 9.66
N LEU A 19 -6.89 -7.22 8.98
CA LEU A 19 -6.95 -8.59 9.51
C LEU A 19 -6.07 -8.74 10.76
N SER A 20 -4.90 -8.10 10.81
CA SER A 20 -4.03 -8.16 11.98
C SER A 20 -4.63 -7.41 13.18
N ALA A 21 -5.23 -6.24 12.96
CA ALA A 21 -5.96 -5.51 14.00
C ALA A 21 -7.16 -6.32 14.52
N ALA A 22 -7.92 -6.92 13.61
CA ALA A 22 -9.06 -7.76 13.94
C ALA A 22 -8.65 -8.98 14.77
N MET A 23 -7.52 -9.61 14.44
CA MET A 23 -6.95 -10.72 15.23
C MET A 23 -6.70 -10.30 16.67
N SER A 24 -6.02 -9.17 16.90
CA SER A 24 -5.78 -8.64 18.26
C SER A 24 -7.09 -8.40 19.01
N LEU A 25 -8.06 -7.75 18.36
CA LEU A 25 -9.35 -7.40 18.96
C LEU A 25 -10.25 -8.62 19.23
N GLY A 26 -10.29 -9.59 18.32
CA GLY A 26 -11.04 -10.84 18.51
C GLY A 26 -10.48 -11.68 19.65
N ARG A 27 -9.15 -11.73 19.79
CA ARG A 27 -8.48 -12.34 20.94
C ARG A 27 -8.77 -11.61 22.26
N ALA A 28 -9.03 -10.30 22.19
CA ALA A 28 -9.48 -9.49 23.31
C ALA A 28 -11.01 -9.51 23.50
N LEU A 29 -11.73 -10.42 22.83
CA LEU A 29 -13.18 -10.63 22.95
C LEU A 29 -14.03 -9.42 22.52
N ARG A 30 -13.46 -8.47 21.76
CA ARG A 30 -14.18 -7.30 21.23
C ARG A 30 -15.06 -7.69 20.05
N LYS A 31 -16.22 -7.06 19.94
CA LYS A 31 -17.12 -7.17 18.78
C LYS A 31 -16.61 -6.30 17.66
N VAL A 32 -16.21 -6.90 16.55
CA VAL A 32 -15.56 -6.20 15.43
C VAL A 32 -16.31 -6.44 14.14
N LEU A 33 -16.50 -5.39 13.34
CA LEU A 33 -16.93 -5.50 11.96
C LEU A 33 -15.80 -5.07 11.02
N ILE A 34 -15.43 -5.94 10.09
CA ILE A 34 -14.46 -5.62 9.02
C ILE A 34 -15.24 -5.36 7.74
N MET A 35 -15.13 -4.16 7.20
CA MET A 35 -15.71 -3.77 5.91
C MET A 35 -14.61 -3.79 4.84
N ASP A 36 -14.79 -4.59 3.79
CA ASP A 36 -13.81 -4.73 2.72
C ASP A 36 -14.47 -4.93 1.35
N ASN A 37 -13.85 -4.44 0.29
CA ASN A 37 -14.35 -4.57 -1.10
C ASN A 37 -13.51 -5.51 -1.97
N GLY A 38 -12.55 -6.25 -1.39
CA GLY A 38 -11.76 -7.27 -2.07
C GLY A 38 -10.75 -6.74 -3.10
N LYS A 39 -10.26 -5.49 -2.98
CA LYS A 39 -9.32 -4.88 -3.94
C LYS A 39 -7.94 -4.55 -3.33
N PRO A 40 -7.16 -5.54 -2.85
CA PRO A 40 -5.83 -5.26 -2.28
C PRO A 40 -4.86 -4.68 -3.34
N CYS A 41 -3.92 -3.84 -2.89
CA CYS A 41 -2.98 -3.12 -3.76
C CYS A 41 -2.00 -4.07 -4.48
N ASN A 42 -1.60 -5.17 -3.85
CA ASN A 42 -0.66 -6.15 -4.38
C ASN A 42 -1.33 -7.30 -5.17
N ARG A 43 -2.60 -7.16 -5.56
CA ARG A 43 -3.36 -8.22 -6.27
C ARG A 43 -2.77 -8.64 -7.62
N THR A 44 -1.97 -7.77 -8.26
CA THR A 44 -1.31 -8.06 -9.55
C THR A 44 0.03 -8.77 -9.37
N ALA A 45 0.61 -8.74 -8.16
CA ALA A 45 1.89 -9.37 -7.90
C ALA A 45 1.74 -10.91 -7.86
N PRO A 46 2.60 -11.65 -8.57
CA PRO A 46 2.52 -13.11 -8.61
C PRO A 46 2.92 -13.74 -7.27
N HIS A 47 3.91 -13.16 -6.59
CA HIS A 47 4.46 -13.62 -5.31
C HIS A 47 4.75 -12.43 -4.40
N SER A 48 4.67 -12.67 -3.09
CA SER A 48 5.10 -11.71 -2.07
C SER A 48 6.37 -12.20 -1.42
N HIS A 49 7.35 -11.31 -1.27
CA HIS A 49 8.62 -11.60 -0.61
C HIS A 49 8.86 -10.68 0.58
N ASN A 50 9.92 -10.97 1.33
CA ASN A 50 10.37 -10.23 2.50
C ASN A 50 9.32 -10.21 3.63
N PHE A 51 8.58 -11.31 3.78
CA PHE A 51 7.68 -11.55 4.90
C PHE A 51 7.93 -12.95 5.45
N ILE A 52 8.61 -13.02 6.61
CA ILE A 52 9.06 -14.28 7.20
C ILE A 52 7.88 -15.28 7.34
N THR A 53 8.15 -16.57 7.08
CA THR A 53 7.17 -17.67 7.00
C THR A 53 6.23 -17.65 5.78
N GLN A 54 6.18 -16.55 5.03
CA GLN A 54 5.30 -16.38 3.87
C GLN A 54 6.07 -16.05 2.58
N ASP A 55 7.40 -16.01 2.64
CA ASP A 55 8.25 -15.62 1.52
C ASP A 55 8.01 -16.49 0.28
N GLY A 56 7.79 -15.84 -0.87
CA GLY A 56 7.51 -16.49 -2.14
C GLY A 56 6.07 -16.97 -2.32
N LYS A 57 5.17 -16.78 -1.34
CA LYS A 57 3.76 -17.18 -1.52
C LYS A 57 2.97 -16.14 -2.33
N PRO A 58 1.96 -16.57 -3.12
CA PRO A 58 1.03 -15.65 -3.77
C PRO A 58 0.31 -14.76 -2.74
N PRO A 59 0.23 -13.43 -2.95
CA PRO A 59 -0.44 -12.50 -2.05
C PRO A 59 -1.84 -12.92 -1.62
N ARG A 60 -2.63 -13.44 -2.57
CA ARG A 60 -4.00 -13.91 -2.34
C ARG A 60 -4.05 -15.10 -1.40
N GLN A 61 -3.08 -16.02 -1.48
CA GLN A 61 -3.01 -17.15 -0.58
C GLN A 61 -2.73 -16.68 0.85
N ILE A 62 -1.76 -15.77 1.03
CA ILE A 62 -1.45 -15.20 2.35
C ILE A 62 -2.69 -14.52 2.96
N ALA A 63 -3.40 -13.72 2.17
CA ALA A 63 -4.61 -13.02 2.63
C ALA A 63 -5.74 -13.99 3.01
N ASN A 64 -5.96 -15.04 2.22
CA ASN A 64 -6.96 -16.08 2.51
C ASN A 64 -6.62 -16.85 3.80
N ASP A 65 -5.36 -17.25 3.96
CA ASP A 65 -4.89 -17.97 5.15
C ASP A 65 -5.06 -17.08 6.41
N ALA A 66 -4.69 -15.79 6.32
CA ALA A 66 -4.88 -14.83 7.41
C ALA A 66 -6.37 -14.64 7.74
N ARG A 67 -7.22 -14.48 6.73
CA ARG A 67 -8.67 -14.35 6.91
C ARG A 67 -9.26 -15.58 7.59
N ALA A 68 -8.91 -16.78 7.16
CA ALA A 68 -9.39 -18.03 7.75
C ALA A 68 -8.98 -18.18 9.23
N GLN A 69 -7.86 -17.58 9.65
CA GLN A 69 -7.48 -17.52 11.06
C GLN A 69 -8.34 -16.53 11.86
N VAL A 70 -8.64 -15.36 11.29
CA VAL A 70 -9.49 -14.33 11.89
C VAL A 70 -10.95 -14.80 12.01
N GLU A 71 -11.44 -15.56 11.03
CA GLU A 71 -12.81 -16.11 11.04
C GLU A 71 -13.07 -17.13 12.18
N LYS A 72 -12.02 -17.62 12.86
CA LYS A 72 -12.17 -18.49 14.03
C LYS A 72 -12.72 -17.78 15.26
N TYR A 73 -12.69 -16.44 15.29
CA TYR A 73 -13.19 -15.64 16.42
C TYR A 73 -14.62 -15.20 16.15
N SER A 74 -15.58 -15.77 16.88
CA SER A 74 -17.02 -15.52 16.67
C SER A 74 -17.47 -14.08 16.92
N SER A 75 -16.64 -13.26 17.57
CA SER A 75 -16.91 -11.84 17.80
C SER A 75 -16.56 -10.96 16.58
N ILE A 76 -15.93 -11.53 15.55
CA ILE A 76 -15.56 -10.83 14.33
C ILE A 76 -16.57 -11.14 13.23
N GLN A 77 -17.07 -10.09 12.59
CA GLN A 77 -17.95 -10.16 11.44
C GLN A 77 -17.31 -9.49 10.23
N PHE A 78 -17.66 -9.97 9.04
CA PHE A 78 -17.19 -9.41 7.78
C PHE A 78 -18.37 -8.86 6.99
N TYR A 79 -18.17 -7.68 6.42
CA TYR A 79 -19.07 -7.03 5.49
C TYR A 79 -18.35 -6.84 4.16
N ASN A 80 -18.90 -7.41 3.09
CA ASN A 80 -18.39 -7.18 1.74
C ASN A 80 -19.06 -5.93 1.16
N GLY A 81 -18.33 -4.82 1.10
CA GLY A 81 -18.83 -3.56 0.58
C GLY A 81 -18.00 -2.35 1.01
N LEU A 82 -18.34 -1.20 0.46
CA LEU A 82 -17.68 0.07 0.75
C LEU A 82 -18.36 0.82 1.90
N ALA A 83 -17.55 1.36 2.81
CA ALA A 83 -17.96 2.46 3.67
C ALA A 83 -17.97 3.75 2.85
N THR A 84 -19.08 4.46 2.84
CA THR A 84 -19.29 5.67 2.04
C THR A 84 -19.50 6.92 2.88
N LYS A 85 -19.81 6.76 4.17
CA LYS A 85 -19.98 7.86 5.11
C LYS A 85 -19.57 7.42 6.50
N ALA A 86 -18.96 8.32 7.27
CA ALA A 86 -18.76 8.16 8.69
C ALA A 86 -19.15 9.46 9.39
N GLU A 87 -19.74 9.37 10.58
CA GLU A 87 -20.09 10.53 11.38
C GLU A 87 -19.81 10.27 12.85
N GLN A 88 -19.30 11.28 13.56
CA GLN A 88 -19.17 11.24 15.01
C GLN A 88 -20.54 11.42 15.67
N THR A 89 -20.78 10.67 16.73
CA THR A 89 -21.98 10.74 17.56
C THR A 89 -21.60 11.01 19.02
N THR A 90 -22.60 11.21 19.88
CA THR A 90 -22.36 11.44 21.32
C THR A 90 -21.57 10.30 21.99
N ASN A 91 -21.73 9.05 21.53
CA ASN A 91 -21.18 7.86 22.19
C ASN A 91 -20.26 7.02 21.27
N GLY A 92 -19.68 7.63 20.23
CA GLY A 92 -18.83 6.94 19.25
C GLY A 92 -19.11 7.40 17.83
N PHE A 93 -19.34 6.48 16.91
CA PHE A 93 -19.46 6.76 15.48
C PHE A 93 -20.55 5.94 14.81
N THR A 94 -21.03 6.46 13.68
CA THR A 94 -21.79 5.68 12.68
C THR A 94 -20.98 5.53 11.41
N VAL A 95 -21.10 4.39 10.75
CA VAL A 95 -20.51 4.12 9.43
C VAL A 95 -21.61 3.61 8.51
N GLU A 96 -21.85 4.34 7.44
CA GLU A 96 -22.79 3.98 6.38
C GLU A 96 -22.06 3.32 5.22
N THR A 97 -22.72 2.36 4.59
CA THR A 97 -22.21 1.61 3.45
C THR A 97 -22.89 2.03 2.16
N GLU A 98 -22.30 1.67 1.01
CA GLU A 98 -22.86 1.96 -0.32
C GLU A 98 -24.28 1.39 -0.54
N SER A 99 -24.71 0.41 0.25
CA SER A 99 -26.06 -0.15 0.20
C SER A 99 -27.06 0.58 1.11
N GLY A 100 -26.66 1.66 1.77
CA GLY A 100 -27.46 2.40 2.76
C GLY A 100 -27.58 1.74 4.13
N LYS A 101 -26.86 0.63 4.39
CA LYS A 101 -26.80 0.05 5.75
C LYS A 101 -25.91 0.90 6.63
N SER A 102 -26.34 1.12 7.88
CA SER A 102 -25.62 1.89 8.89
C SER A 102 -25.27 1.04 10.11
N PHE A 103 -24.04 1.18 10.59
CA PHE A 103 -23.48 0.45 11.73
C PHE A 103 -22.92 1.42 12.77
N HIS A 104 -23.08 1.12 14.05
CA HIS A 104 -22.60 1.93 15.16
C HIS A 104 -21.34 1.31 15.76
N THR A 105 -20.39 2.15 16.20
CA THR A 105 -19.15 1.70 16.82
C THR A 105 -18.61 2.69 17.84
N LYS A 106 -17.81 2.23 18.80
CA LYS A 106 -17.06 3.11 19.72
C LYS A 106 -15.76 3.61 19.09
N LYS A 107 -15.12 2.82 18.23
CA LYS A 107 -13.83 3.12 17.59
C LYS A 107 -13.84 2.79 16.09
N ILE A 108 -13.06 3.51 15.29
CA ILE A 108 -12.85 3.23 13.86
C ILE A 108 -11.37 3.01 13.59
N LEU A 109 -11.04 1.99 12.79
CA LEU A 109 -9.72 1.82 12.19
C LEU A 109 -9.81 1.94 10.67
N PHE A 110 -9.10 2.88 10.08
CA PHE A 110 -8.88 2.95 8.64
C PHE A 110 -7.63 2.15 8.24
N ALA A 111 -7.86 1.03 7.56
CA ALA A 111 -6.85 0.13 7.02
C ALA A 111 -6.98 0.01 5.48
N THR A 112 -7.29 1.13 4.82
CA THR A 112 -7.76 1.17 3.42
C THR A 112 -6.64 1.14 2.38
N GLY A 113 -5.39 1.34 2.80
CA GLY A 113 -4.24 1.43 1.91
C GLY A 113 -4.29 2.64 0.96
N LEU A 114 -3.46 2.59 -0.08
CA LEU A 114 -3.28 3.64 -1.07
C LEU A 114 -3.58 3.13 -2.49
N LYS A 115 -3.97 4.05 -3.36
CA LYS A 115 -4.07 3.83 -4.80
C LYS A 115 -2.90 4.49 -5.50
N ASP A 116 -2.04 3.67 -6.10
CA ASP A 116 -0.94 4.15 -6.95
C ASP A 116 -1.49 4.80 -8.23
N ILE A 117 -0.96 5.98 -8.57
CA ILE A 117 -1.29 6.74 -9.78
C ILE A 117 -0.24 6.40 -10.83
N MET A 118 -0.68 5.70 -11.88
CA MET A 118 0.18 5.27 -12.97
C MET A 118 0.32 6.38 -14.02
N PRO A 119 1.52 6.57 -14.60
CA PRO A 119 1.69 7.46 -15.73
C PRO A 119 0.89 6.95 -16.94
N ASN A 120 0.39 7.88 -17.75
CA ASN A 120 -0.33 7.56 -18.99
C ASN A 120 0.65 7.17 -20.11
N ILE A 121 1.34 6.05 -19.93
CA ILE A 121 2.26 5.44 -20.89
C ILE A 121 1.65 4.09 -21.31
N LYS A 122 1.50 3.88 -22.61
CA LYS A 122 0.95 2.63 -23.14
C LYS A 122 1.78 1.42 -22.67
N GLY A 123 1.11 0.37 -22.19
CA GLY A 123 1.74 -0.84 -21.65
C GLY A 123 2.19 -0.74 -20.18
N PHE A 124 2.17 0.45 -19.56
CA PHE A 124 2.63 0.62 -18.19
C PHE A 124 1.72 -0.10 -17.18
N ALA A 125 0.40 0.13 -17.28
CA ALA A 125 -0.56 -0.39 -16.32
C ALA A 125 -0.64 -1.93 -16.36
N GLU A 126 -0.46 -2.51 -17.55
CA GLU A 126 -0.44 -3.95 -17.79
C GLU A 126 0.75 -4.65 -17.15
N CYS A 127 1.86 -3.93 -16.94
CA CYS A 127 3.07 -4.46 -16.32
C CYS A 127 3.18 -4.16 -14.82
N TRP A 128 2.28 -3.33 -14.26
CA TRP A 128 2.35 -2.88 -12.88
C TRP A 128 2.16 -4.02 -11.86
N GLY A 129 3.15 -4.17 -10.99
CA GLY A 129 3.25 -5.26 -10.01
C GLY A 129 3.74 -6.59 -10.59
N ILE A 130 4.05 -6.65 -11.89
CA ILE A 130 4.59 -7.85 -12.55
C ILE A 130 6.08 -7.62 -12.85
N SER A 131 6.37 -6.69 -13.76
CA SER A 131 7.75 -6.30 -14.10
C SER A 131 7.97 -4.79 -14.09
N ILE A 132 6.92 -3.99 -13.86
CA ILE A 132 7.06 -2.62 -13.35
C ILE A 132 6.75 -2.63 -11.86
N ILE A 133 7.74 -2.30 -11.04
CA ILE A 133 7.76 -2.57 -9.61
C ILE A 133 8.18 -1.32 -8.83
N HIS A 134 7.56 -1.07 -7.68
CA HIS A 134 7.93 0.11 -6.87
C HIS A 134 9.03 -0.20 -5.84
N CYS A 135 9.02 -1.39 -5.24
CA CYS A 135 9.91 -1.72 -4.12
C CYS A 135 11.01 -2.71 -4.55
N PRO A 136 12.30 -2.27 -4.55
CA PRO A 136 13.44 -3.16 -4.78
C PRO A 136 13.58 -4.27 -3.74
N TYR A 137 13.21 -4.03 -2.49
CA TYR A 137 13.26 -5.05 -1.44
C TYR A 137 12.22 -6.17 -1.64
N CYS A 138 11.14 -5.92 -2.39
CA CYS A 138 10.09 -6.91 -2.63
C CYS A 138 10.32 -7.76 -3.89
N HIS A 139 11.03 -7.23 -4.89
CA HIS A 139 11.13 -7.86 -6.21
C HIS A 139 12.54 -7.83 -6.82
N GLY A 140 13.48 -7.10 -6.22
CA GLY A 140 14.82 -6.90 -6.77
C GLY A 140 15.63 -8.18 -6.81
N TYR A 141 15.37 -9.13 -5.89
CA TYR A 141 16.05 -10.42 -5.91
C TYR A 141 15.71 -11.20 -7.18
N GLU A 142 14.44 -11.20 -7.60
CA GLU A 142 13.94 -11.96 -8.75
C GLU A 142 14.52 -11.44 -10.08
N VAL A 143 14.88 -10.15 -10.15
CA VAL A 143 15.42 -9.48 -11.35
C VAL A 143 16.90 -9.06 -11.18
N ARG A 144 17.60 -9.64 -10.20
CA ARG A 144 19.02 -9.36 -9.95
C ARG A 144 19.89 -9.73 -11.16
N ASN A 145 20.92 -8.94 -11.41
CA ASN A 145 21.83 -9.06 -12.56
C ASN A 145 21.18 -8.97 -13.95
N GLU A 146 19.88 -8.68 -14.04
CA GLU A 146 19.20 -8.43 -15.31
C GLU A 146 19.35 -6.95 -15.73
N PRO A 147 19.16 -6.62 -17.02
CA PRO A 147 19.02 -5.23 -17.45
C PRO A 147 17.71 -4.65 -16.90
N THR A 148 17.81 -3.56 -16.14
CA THR A 148 16.65 -2.91 -15.51
C THR A 148 16.58 -1.42 -15.84
N GLY A 149 15.38 -0.86 -15.70
CA GLY A 149 15.11 0.57 -15.88
C GLY A 149 14.66 1.25 -14.59
N ILE A 150 14.85 2.56 -14.47
CA ILE A 150 14.11 3.43 -13.56
C ILE A 150 13.34 4.43 -14.40
N ILE A 151 12.02 4.56 -14.20
CA ILE A 151 11.26 5.70 -14.72
C ILE A 151 11.12 6.70 -13.58
N GLY A 152 11.85 7.82 -13.69
CA GLY A 152 11.85 8.88 -12.68
C GLY A 152 12.89 9.95 -12.95
N ASN A 153 12.80 11.06 -12.23
CA ASN A 153 13.69 12.20 -12.35
C ASN A 153 14.07 12.77 -10.96
N GLY A 154 15.11 13.60 -10.90
CA GLY A 154 15.55 14.29 -9.68
C GLY A 154 15.94 13.37 -8.51
N GLU A 155 15.82 13.89 -7.29
CA GLU A 155 16.29 13.20 -6.07
C GLU A 155 15.74 11.78 -5.91
N ALA A 156 14.46 11.56 -6.24
CA ALA A 156 13.83 10.25 -6.11
C ALA A 156 14.47 9.21 -7.05
N ALA A 157 14.73 9.59 -8.31
CA ALA A 157 15.40 8.69 -9.25
C ALA A 157 16.88 8.50 -8.92
N PHE A 158 17.56 9.53 -8.44
CA PHE A 158 18.94 9.41 -7.97
C PHE A 158 19.04 8.47 -6.77
N HIS A 159 18.09 8.55 -5.85
CA HIS A 159 17.96 7.63 -4.72
C HIS A 159 17.79 6.18 -5.19
N TYR A 160 16.85 5.95 -6.12
CA TYR A 160 16.62 4.64 -6.72
C TYR A 160 17.88 4.11 -7.43
N ALA A 161 18.62 4.97 -8.14
CA ALA A 161 19.79 4.57 -8.91
C ALA A 161 20.87 3.91 -8.04
N TRP A 162 21.24 4.52 -6.92
CA TRP A 162 22.25 3.93 -6.03
C TRP A 162 21.70 2.74 -5.24
N LEU A 163 20.42 2.76 -4.86
CA LEU A 163 19.80 1.66 -4.13
C LEU A 163 19.71 0.38 -4.98
N ILE A 164 19.22 0.50 -6.21
CA ILE A 164 19.06 -0.63 -7.15
C ILE A 164 20.40 -1.16 -7.63
N SER A 165 21.46 -0.34 -7.58
CA SER A 165 22.83 -0.76 -7.89
C SER A 165 23.34 -1.90 -6.99
N ASN A 166 22.65 -2.23 -5.90
CA ASN A 166 22.89 -3.43 -5.11
C ASN A 166 22.46 -4.74 -5.81
N TRP A 167 21.43 -4.70 -6.67
CA TRP A 167 20.89 -5.88 -7.36
C TRP A 167 21.39 -6.03 -8.79
N THR A 168 21.66 -4.94 -9.49
CA THR A 168 22.19 -5.00 -10.86
C THR A 168 23.07 -3.79 -11.17
N LYS A 169 24.04 -3.98 -12.07
CA LYS A 169 24.87 -2.90 -12.63
C LYS A 169 24.39 -2.45 -14.02
N ASP A 170 23.52 -3.23 -14.66
CA ASP A 170 22.93 -2.87 -15.95
C ASP A 170 21.61 -2.14 -15.70
N LEU A 171 21.73 -0.84 -15.47
CA LEU A 171 20.63 0.02 -15.05
C LEU A 171 20.58 1.29 -15.90
N THR A 172 19.40 1.55 -16.45
CA THR A 172 19.10 2.74 -17.28
C THR A 172 18.04 3.59 -16.61
N ILE A 173 18.28 4.90 -16.48
CA ILE A 173 17.34 5.87 -15.93
C ILE A 173 16.66 6.60 -17.07
N PHE A 174 15.34 6.53 -17.13
CA PHE A 174 14.49 7.26 -18.06
C PHE A 174 13.86 8.44 -17.33
N THR A 175 14.31 9.66 -17.64
CA THR A 175 13.78 10.88 -17.03
C THR A 175 12.51 11.37 -17.72
N ASN A 176 12.16 10.78 -18.87
CA ASN A 176 10.96 11.07 -19.66
C ASN A 176 10.81 12.57 -19.95
N GLY A 177 11.86 13.16 -20.53
CA GLY A 177 12.05 14.60 -20.67
C GLY A 177 13.36 15.07 -20.03
N LYS A 178 13.55 16.38 -20.00
CA LYS A 178 14.78 17.01 -19.51
C LYS A 178 15.14 16.54 -18.11
N SER A 179 16.39 16.10 -17.92
CA SER A 179 16.91 15.70 -16.61
C SER A 179 16.93 16.89 -15.63
N SER A 180 16.55 16.62 -14.38
CA SER A 180 16.67 17.56 -13.27
C SER A 180 17.77 17.17 -12.28
N PHE A 181 18.69 16.28 -12.65
CA PHE A 181 19.84 15.93 -11.82
C PHE A 181 20.81 17.10 -11.71
N THR A 182 21.40 17.27 -10.52
CA THR A 182 22.50 18.23 -10.31
C THR A 182 23.77 17.76 -11.02
N GLU A 183 24.72 18.68 -11.21
CA GLU A 183 26.03 18.34 -11.78
C GLU A 183 26.75 17.23 -10.97
N GLU A 184 26.69 17.31 -9.65
CA GLU A 184 27.27 16.30 -8.76
C GLU A 184 26.60 14.93 -8.94
N GLN A 185 25.27 14.89 -9.07
CA GLN A 185 24.53 13.66 -9.32
C GLN A 185 24.90 13.05 -10.68
N ASN A 186 24.95 13.87 -11.74
CA ASN A 186 25.36 13.41 -13.07
C ASN A 186 26.77 12.81 -13.06
N GLN A 187 27.71 13.43 -12.34
CA GLN A 187 29.07 12.88 -12.18
C GLN A 187 29.06 11.52 -11.47
N LYS A 188 28.27 11.36 -10.41
CA LYS A 188 28.13 10.07 -9.70
C LYS A 188 27.47 9.00 -10.56
N LEU A 189 26.40 9.34 -11.29
CA LEU A 189 25.72 8.42 -12.21
C LEU A 189 26.69 7.94 -13.30
N LYS A 190 27.44 8.87 -13.90
CA LYS A 190 28.46 8.57 -14.92
C LYS A 190 29.60 7.72 -14.37
N ALA A 191 30.09 8.02 -13.17
CA ALA A 191 31.16 7.24 -12.53
C ALA A 191 30.75 5.79 -12.23
N ASN A 192 29.44 5.54 -12.05
CA ASN A 192 28.88 4.20 -11.86
C ASN A 192 28.39 3.56 -13.18
N ASN A 193 28.72 4.15 -14.34
CA ASN A 193 28.30 3.71 -15.68
C ASN A 193 26.77 3.58 -15.85
N LEU A 194 26.00 4.38 -15.11
CA LEU A 194 24.54 4.40 -15.23
C LEU A 194 24.14 5.29 -16.41
N LYS A 195 23.29 4.74 -17.29
CA LYS A 195 22.79 5.46 -18.46
C LYS A 195 21.62 6.34 -18.06
N VAL A 196 21.62 7.60 -18.50
CA VAL A 196 20.49 8.52 -18.35
C VAL A 196 19.94 8.83 -19.74
N ILE A 197 18.64 8.60 -19.93
CA ILE A 197 17.92 8.85 -21.18
C ILE A 197 16.85 9.89 -20.93
N GLU A 198 17.02 11.05 -21.57
CA GLU A 198 16.10 12.19 -21.48
C GLU A 198 15.00 12.16 -22.54
N THR A 199 15.13 11.34 -23.58
CA THR A 199 14.07 11.18 -24.58
C THR A 199 12.78 10.69 -23.92
N GLU A 200 11.66 11.30 -24.29
CA GLU A 200 10.34 10.88 -23.81
C GLU A 200 10.05 9.43 -24.20
N ILE A 201 9.40 8.71 -23.30
CA ILE A 201 8.93 7.35 -23.51
C ILE A 201 7.68 7.40 -24.39
N GLY A 202 7.67 6.58 -25.45
CA GLY A 202 6.49 6.34 -26.28
C GLY A 202 5.63 5.21 -25.72
N GLU A 203 6.21 4.02 -25.54
CA GLU A 203 5.49 2.80 -25.18
C GLU A 203 6.36 1.82 -24.38
N ILE A 204 5.73 1.05 -23.49
CA ILE A 204 6.31 -0.11 -22.83
C ILE A 204 5.89 -1.38 -23.59
N ILE A 205 6.85 -2.04 -24.23
CA ILE A 205 6.62 -3.27 -24.98
C ILE A 205 6.75 -4.47 -24.03
N HIS A 206 5.69 -5.26 -23.95
CA HIS A 206 5.61 -6.38 -23.01
C HIS A 206 4.89 -7.60 -23.59
N SER A 207 5.12 -8.75 -22.97
CA SER A 207 4.34 -9.97 -23.19
C SER A 207 3.74 -10.40 -21.85
N LYS A 208 2.40 -10.40 -21.75
CA LYS A 208 1.67 -10.77 -20.52
C LYS A 208 2.17 -10.04 -19.26
N GLY A 209 2.38 -8.73 -19.37
CA GLY A 209 2.89 -7.88 -18.28
C GLY A 209 4.37 -8.00 -17.98
N GLN A 210 5.13 -8.82 -18.73
CA GLN A 210 6.59 -8.90 -18.65
C GLN A 210 7.23 -7.98 -19.68
N VAL A 211 7.94 -6.95 -19.21
CA VAL A 211 8.61 -5.95 -20.06
C VAL A 211 9.72 -6.61 -20.87
N THR A 212 9.88 -6.14 -22.11
CA THR A 212 10.94 -6.57 -23.04
C THR A 212 11.73 -5.37 -23.58
N TYR A 213 11.03 -4.28 -23.90
CA TYR A 213 11.63 -3.04 -24.38
C TYR A 213 10.86 -1.82 -23.88
N VAL A 214 11.57 -0.69 -23.78
CA VAL A 214 10.99 0.64 -23.76
C VAL A 214 11.23 1.28 -25.12
N GLU A 215 10.17 1.66 -25.82
CA GLU A 215 10.24 2.44 -27.05
C GLU A 215 10.18 3.92 -26.71
N LEU A 216 11.15 4.67 -27.23
CA LEU A 216 11.27 6.12 -27.07
C LEU A 216 10.59 6.83 -28.25
N LYS A 217 10.24 8.10 -28.07
CA LYS A 217 9.61 8.90 -29.14
C LYS A 217 10.52 9.21 -30.35
N ASP A 218 11.81 8.87 -30.27
CA ASP A 218 12.77 8.97 -31.38
C ASP A 218 12.99 7.62 -32.10
N ASP A 219 12.04 6.69 -31.95
CA ASP A 219 12.00 5.34 -32.53
C ASP A 219 13.16 4.41 -32.09
N LYS A 220 13.94 4.81 -31.07
CA LYS A 220 14.92 3.93 -30.44
C LYS A 220 14.25 3.05 -29.39
N SER A 221 14.74 1.82 -29.26
CA SER A 221 14.28 0.87 -28.26
C SER A 221 15.40 0.51 -27.27
N VAL A 222 15.06 0.43 -25.99
CA VAL A 222 15.97 -0.02 -24.93
C VAL A 222 15.46 -1.33 -24.36
N LYS A 223 16.26 -2.39 -24.50
CA LYS A 223 15.94 -3.72 -23.97
C LYS A 223 16.13 -3.74 -22.45
N LEU A 224 15.12 -4.21 -21.72
CA LEU A 224 15.17 -4.43 -20.28
C LEU A 224 14.09 -5.40 -19.81
N ASN A 225 14.31 -6.01 -18.65
CA ASN A 225 13.45 -7.07 -18.12
C ASN A 225 12.57 -6.59 -16.97
N ALA A 226 12.92 -5.48 -16.31
CA ALA A 226 12.11 -4.88 -15.26
C ALA A 226 12.34 -3.37 -15.16
N ILE A 227 11.33 -2.65 -14.69
CA ILE A 227 11.37 -1.21 -14.48
C ILE A 227 10.99 -0.91 -13.04
N TYR A 228 11.78 -0.07 -12.39
CA TYR A 228 11.46 0.53 -11.11
C TYR A 228 10.76 1.87 -11.30
N HIS A 229 9.67 2.10 -10.58
CA HIS A 229 8.96 3.37 -10.58
C HIS A 229 8.35 3.64 -9.21
N GLY A 230 8.66 4.79 -8.62
CA GLY A 230 8.01 5.30 -7.41
C GLY A 230 6.78 6.12 -7.80
N PRO A 231 5.56 5.57 -7.71
CA PRO A 231 4.37 6.26 -8.20
C PRO A 231 3.94 7.34 -7.21
N SER A 232 3.33 8.39 -7.72
CA SER A 232 2.43 9.21 -6.89
C SER A 232 1.24 8.34 -6.45
N PHE A 233 0.53 8.75 -5.41
CA PHE A 233 -0.61 8.00 -4.91
C PHE A 233 -1.71 8.92 -4.41
N GLU A 234 -2.89 8.34 -4.22
CA GLU A 234 -4.00 8.94 -3.49
C GLU A 234 -4.52 7.99 -2.41
N GLN A 235 -5.14 8.55 -1.37
CA GLN A 235 -5.83 7.75 -0.35
C GLN A 235 -7.00 6.99 -1.00
N HIS A 236 -7.13 5.69 -0.70
CA HIS A 236 -8.28 4.91 -1.19
C HIS A 236 -9.61 5.39 -0.61
N CYS A 237 -9.58 6.06 0.53
CA CYS A 237 -10.74 6.48 1.29
C CYS A 237 -10.56 7.92 1.76
N LYS A 238 -11.56 8.76 1.50
CA LYS A 238 -11.58 10.18 1.92
C LYS A 238 -12.16 10.39 3.32
N LEU A 239 -12.85 9.38 3.86
CA LEU A 239 -13.50 9.46 5.16
C LEU A 239 -12.56 9.92 6.30
N PRO A 240 -11.28 9.50 6.40
CA PRO A 240 -10.39 10.05 7.43
C PRO A 240 -10.31 11.57 7.38
N GLN A 241 -10.10 12.14 6.19
CA GLN A 241 -10.02 13.59 6.00
C GLN A 241 -11.36 14.27 6.26
N GLU A 242 -12.47 13.69 5.78
CA GLU A 242 -13.83 14.21 6.01
C GLU A 242 -14.22 14.19 7.50
N MET A 243 -13.69 13.25 8.26
CA MET A 243 -13.83 13.14 9.72
C MET A 243 -12.87 14.06 10.49
N GLY A 244 -12.00 14.81 9.80
CA GLY A 244 -11.07 15.76 10.42
C GLY A 244 -9.71 15.20 10.80
N CYS A 245 -9.34 13.98 10.37
CA CYS A 245 -7.99 13.47 10.58
C CYS A 245 -6.97 14.31 9.79
N GLU A 246 -5.86 14.65 10.45
CA GLU A 246 -4.74 15.34 9.83
C GLU A 246 -4.06 14.45 8.79
N ILE A 247 -3.69 15.05 7.66
CA ILE A 247 -2.95 14.40 6.58
C ILE A 247 -1.57 15.05 6.50
N THR A 248 -0.52 14.22 6.48
CA THR A 248 0.86 14.68 6.37
C THR A 248 1.11 15.36 5.02
N GLU A 249 2.18 16.14 4.91
CA GLU A 249 2.62 16.71 3.62
C GLU A 249 2.86 15.64 2.54
N SER A 250 3.26 14.43 2.95
CA SER A 250 3.43 13.29 2.06
C SER A 250 2.13 12.61 1.64
N GLY A 251 0.96 13.06 2.11
CA GLY A 251 -0.36 12.52 1.75
C GLY A 251 -0.83 11.32 2.56
N HIS A 252 -0.16 11.00 3.67
CA HIS A 252 -0.53 9.89 4.56
C HIS A 252 -1.41 10.40 5.71
N ILE A 253 -2.26 9.55 6.28
CA ILE A 253 -2.97 9.88 7.51
C ILE A 253 -1.95 9.98 8.64
N GLN A 254 -1.92 11.12 9.32
CA GLN A 254 -1.00 11.33 10.43
C GLN A 254 -1.40 10.46 11.62
N VAL A 255 -0.44 9.70 12.13
CA VAL A 255 -0.65 8.81 13.28
C VAL A 255 0.47 8.89 14.29
N THR A 256 0.15 8.62 15.55
CA THR A 256 1.14 8.39 16.60
C THR A 256 1.81 7.02 16.45
N GLN A 257 2.83 6.73 17.26
CA GLN A 257 3.42 5.38 17.34
C GLN A 257 2.40 4.29 17.71
N PHE A 258 1.27 4.67 18.32
CA PHE A 258 0.17 3.80 18.72
C PHE A 258 -0.95 3.70 17.68
N GLN A 259 -0.72 4.25 16.48
CA GLN A 259 -1.67 4.26 15.34
C GLN A 259 -2.93 5.11 15.55
N GLN A 260 -2.93 5.98 16.57
CA GLN A 260 -4.00 6.96 16.81
C GLN A 260 -3.87 8.13 15.84
N THR A 261 -4.98 8.59 15.27
CA THR A 261 -5.01 9.82 14.45
C THR A 261 -5.16 11.07 15.33
N SER A 262 -5.24 12.24 14.72
CA SER A 262 -5.57 13.50 15.42
C SER A 262 -7.01 13.54 15.96
N VAL A 263 -7.89 12.64 15.52
CA VAL A 263 -9.27 12.54 15.99
C VAL A 263 -9.40 11.39 16.98
N GLU A 264 -9.83 11.71 18.20
CA GLU A 264 -9.99 10.73 19.27
C GLU A 264 -10.92 9.58 18.84
N GLY A 265 -10.48 8.34 19.08
CA GLY A 265 -11.23 7.13 18.73
C GLY A 265 -11.13 6.70 17.27
N ILE A 266 -10.40 7.46 16.43
CA ILE A 266 -10.05 7.08 15.06
C ILE A 266 -8.57 6.69 14.97
N PHE A 267 -8.33 5.54 14.38
CA PHE A 267 -7.01 4.95 14.14
C PHE A 267 -6.78 4.77 12.63
N ALA A 268 -5.51 4.69 12.22
CA ALA A 268 -5.15 4.32 10.84
C ALA A 268 -3.92 3.40 10.83
N ALA A 269 -3.91 2.38 9.97
CA ALA A 269 -2.81 1.42 9.89
C ALA A 269 -2.61 0.81 8.50
N GLY A 270 -1.35 0.74 8.08
CA GLY A 270 -0.90 0.19 6.80
C GLY A 270 -0.47 1.29 5.85
N ASP A 271 -0.47 1.00 4.55
CA ASP A 271 0.05 1.92 3.53
C ASP A 271 -0.61 3.32 3.58
N ASN A 272 -1.85 3.44 4.08
CA ASN A 272 -2.52 4.74 4.21
C ASN A 272 -1.90 5.68 5.26
N SER A 273 -1.09 5.16 6.20
CA SER A 273 -0.48 5.93 7.29
C SER A 273 1.05 5.86 7.33
N THR A 274 1.71 5.19 6.37
CA THR A 274 3.18 5.12 6.33
C THR A 274 3.77 4.94 4.93
N MET A 275 4.94 5.55 4.71
CA MET A 275 5.76 5.34 3.52
C MET A 275 6.40 3.94 3.47
N MET A 276 6.50 3.26 4.61
CA MET A 276 7.18 1.96 4.73
C MET A 276 6.27 0.81 4.29
N ARG A 277 5.92 0.79 3.01
CA ARG A 277 4.96 -0.15 2.39
C ARG A 277 5.54 -1.56 2.30
N SER A 278 5.15 -2.42 3.22
CA SER A 278 5.46 -3.86 3.21
C SER A 278 4.39 -4.64 3.99
N LEU A 279 4.24 -5.94 3.71
CA LEU A 279 3.32 -6.80 4.45
C LEU A 279 3.68 -6.83 5.95
N ALA A 280 4.96 -6.95 6.27
CA ALA A 280 5.43 -6.99 7.66
C ALA A 280 5.05 -5.72 8.43
N ASN A 281 5.26 -4.54 7.82
CA ASN A 281 4.90 -3.27 8.44
C ASN A 281 3.38 -3.10 8.55
N ALA A 282 2.62 -3.51 7.55
CA ALA A 282 1.16 -3.47 7.59
C ALA A 282 0.61 -4.35 8.74
N VAL A 283 1.13 -5.56 8.89
CA VAL A 283 0.78 -6.48 9.98
C VAL A 283 1.16 -5.90 11.34
N ALA A 284 2.37 -5.35 11.47
CA ALA A 284 2.83 -4.72 12.71
C ALA A 284 1.94 -3.52 13.10
N ALA A 285 1.69 -2.60 12.17
CA ALA A 285 0.83 -1.45 12.40
C ALA A 285 -0.60 -1.87 12.77
N GLY A 286 -1.18 -2.85 12.06
CA GLY A 286 -2.49 -3.40 12.39
C GLY A 286 -2.55 -4.00 13.80
N THR A 287 -1.54 -4.79 14.18
CA THR A 287 -1.43 -5.37 15.53
C THR A 287 -1.39 -4.30 16.61
N THR A 288 -0.58 -3.25 16.40
CA THR A 288 -0.49 -2.10 17.32
C THR A 288 -1.84 -1.39 17.44
N ALA A 289 -2.48 -1.05 16.32
CA ALA A 289 -3.78 -0.38 16.32
C ALA A 289 -4.83 -1.20 17.08
N GLY A 290 -4.95 -2.50 16.79
CA GLY A 290 -5.91 -3.38 17.48
C GLY A 290 -5.66 -3.45 18.99
N SER A 291 -4.39 -3.47 19.41
CA SER A 291 -4.03 -3.51 20.84
C SER A 291 -4.40 -2.21 21.56
N PHE A 292 -4.14 -1.06 20.94
CA PHE A 292 -4.44 0.25 21.52
C PHE A 292 -5.92 0.62 21.48
N ILE A 293 -6.64 0.18 20.45
CA ILE A 293 -8.11 0.25 20.44
C ILE A 293 -8.67 -0.51 21.65
N ASN A 294 -8.20 -1.73 21.92
CA ASN A 294 -8.63 -2.48 23.10
C ASN A 294 -8.25 -1.76 24.40
N ASN A 295 -7.04 -1.21 24.50
CA ASN A 295 -6.58 -0.48 25.67
C ASN A 295 -7.50 0.70 26.01
N GLU A 296 -7.83 1.55 25.03
CA GLU A 296 -8.75 2.67 25.24
C GLU A 296 -10.15 2.21 25.63
N LEU A 297 -10.65 1.14 25.01
CA LEU A 297 -11.96 0.58 25.35
C LEU A 297 -12.00 0.06 26.79
N THR A 298 -10.95 -0.66 27.22
CA THR A 298 -10.86 -1.18 28.60
C THR A 298 -10.73 -0.04 29.60
N GLN A 299 -9.96 1.00 29.30
CA GLN A 299 -9.82 2.17 30.16
C GLN A 299 -11.16 2.90 30.36
N ALA A 300 -11.96 3.04 29.30
CA ALA A 300 -13.27 3.69 29.39
C ALA A 300 -14.34 2.86 30.12
N GLU A 301 -14.12 1.55 30.26
CA GLU A 301 -15.06 0.61 30.90
C GLU A 301 -14.75 0.33 32.37
N PHE A 302 -13.58 0.76 32.87
CA PHE A 302 -13.12 0.59 34.24
C PHE A 302 -13.55 1.76 35.13
#